data_AF-A0A5N0IDC1-F1
#
_entry.id   AF-A0A5N0IDC1-F1
#
_cell.length_a   1.000
_cell.length_b   1.000
_cell.length_c   1.000
_cell.angle_alpha   90.00
_cell.angle_beta   90.00
_cell.angle_gamma   90.00
#
_symmetry.space_group_name_H-M   'P 1'
#
loop_
_entity.id
_entity.type
_entity.pdbx_description
1 polymer ?
#
loop_
_entity_poly.entity_id
_entity_poly.type
_entity_poly.pdbx_seq_one_letter_code
_entity_poly.pdbx_strand_id
1 'polypeptide(L)'
;MNSSYHRRVAVVGELGSFTSGDLWGRSTAVIVPVGSTEQHGPHLPLDTDTRIATAVAHATLARLADRAERPGGQQWLVAPAIGYGASGEHQSFPGTVSLGTEALVLLLVEYGRSAACWASRLLFVNGHGGNVDALRRAGSLLRSEGRDVAWCSCTVPGADAHAGHTETSLLLHISPAAVRAERRRAGNGAPLSVLLPSMRSGGVAAVSEVGVLGDPTTATAAEGERILAEMADACVRRLARWTPGPDGMLT
;
A
#
# COMPACT_ATOMS: atom_id res chain seq x y z
N MET A 1 -2.91 -39.38 -2.68
CA MET A 1 -3.74 -38.59 -1.75
C MET A 1 -2.82 -37.79 -0.85
N ASN A 2 -2.84 -36.47 -0.98
CA ASN A 2 -2.77 -35.51 0.13
C ASN A 2 -3.07 -34.13 -0.44
N SER A 3 -4.36 -33.94 -0.69
CA SER A 3 -4.96 -32.69 -1.11
C SER A 3 -5.20 -31.84 0.14
N SER A 4 -4.11 -31.34 0.73
CA SER A 4 -4.18 -30.30 1.76
C SER A 4 -4.32 -28.96 1.04
N TYR A 5 -5.45 -28.75 0.35
CA TYR A 5 -5.84 -27.42 -0.07
C TYR A 5 -5.88 -26.54 1.17
N HIS A 6 -5.03 -25.52 1.14
CA HIS A 6 -5.03 -24.35 2.00
C HIS A 6 -6.42 -24.08 2.58
N ARG A 7 -6.62 -24.42 3.87
CA ARG A 7 -7.62 -23.72 4.67
C ARG A 7 -7.12 -22.29 4.79
N ARG A 8 -7.42 -21.44 3.80
CA ARG A 8 -7.40 -19.99 4.02
C ARG A 8 -8.43 -19.76 5.11
N VAL A 9 -7.96 -19.42 6.31
CA VAL A 9 -8.83 -18.84 7.32
C VAL A 9 -9.52 -17.67 6.62
N ALA A 10 -10.84 -17.70 6.53
CA ALA A 10 -11.59 -16.60 5.92
C ALA A 10 -11.28 -15.36 6.76
N VAL A 11 -10.44 -14.47 6.24
CA VAL A 11 -10.21 -13.17 6.84
C VAL A 11 -11.49 -12.39 6.58
N VAL A 12 -12.17 -12.01 7.65
CA VAL A 12 -13.45 -11.30 7.57
C VAL A 12 -13.24 -9.99 6.79
N GLY A 13 -14.13 -9.73 5.82
CA GLY A 13 -14.11 -8.52 5.00
C GLY A 13 -13.20 -8.56 3.77
N GLU A 14 -12.65 -9.73 3.41
CA GLU A 14 -12.02 -9.94 2.11
C GLU A 14 -13.06 -10.00 0.99
N LEU A 15 -12.98 -9.11 0.01
CA LEU A 15 -13.89 -9.08 -1.15
C LEU A 15 -13.91 -10.44 -1.87
N GLY A 16 -12.76 -11.11 -1.99
CA GLY A 16 -12.64 -12.42 -2.63
C GLY A 16 -13.37 -13.56 -1.91
N SER A 17 -13.90 -13.33 -0.70
CA SER A 17 -14.70 -14.30 0.04
C SER A 17 -16.22 -14.11 -0.13
N PHE A 18 -16.65 -13.07 -0.87
CA PHE A 18 -18.07 -12.77 -1.13
C PHE A 18 -18.50 -13.29 -2.49
N THR A 19 -19.76 -13.71 -2.61
CA THR A 19 -20.42 -13.94 -3.89
C THR A 19 -21.11 -12.66 -4.37
N SER A 20 -21.47 -12.59 -5.66
CA SER A 20 -22.25 -11.45 -6.17
C SER A 20 -23.59 -11.29 -5.45
N GLY A 21 -24.23 -12.39 -5.02
CA GLY A 21 -25.47 -12.36 -4.27
C GLY A 21 -25.33 -11.70 -2.89
N ASP A 22 -24.18 -11.86 -2.24
CA ASP A 22 -23.89 -11.24 -0.92
C ASP A 22 -23.71 -9.72 -0.99
N LEU A 23 -23.45 -9.19 -2.20
CA LEU A 23 -23.21 -7.75 -2.45
C LEU A 23 -24.44 -7.04 -2.99
N TRP A 24 -25.43 -7.76 -3.53
CA TRP A 24 -26.63 -7.16 -4.10
C TRP A 24 -27.46 -6.40 -3.06
N GLY A 25 -27.86 -5.17 -3.39
CA GLY A 25 -28.71 -4.33 -2.55
C GLY A 25 -28.01 -3.76 -1.30
N ARG A 26 -26.69 -3.96 -1.14
CA ARG A 26 -25.91 -3.40 -0.03
C ARG A 26 -25.13 -2.18 -0.50
N SER A 27 -25.05 -1.16 0.34
CA SER A 27 -24.05 -0.12 0.15
C SER A 27 -22.70 -0.68 0.61
N THR A 28 -21.81 -0.98 -0.32
CA THR A 28 -20.48 -1.54 -0.03
C THR A 28 -19.38 -0.61 -0.54
N ALA A 29 -18.44 -0.27 0.35
CA ALA A 29 -17.24 0.49 0.05
C ALA A 29 -16.04 -0.47 0.01
N VAL A 30 -15.03 -0.14 -0.79
CA VAL A 30 -13.89 -1.04 -1.03
C VAL A 30 -12.59 -0.32 -0.75
N ILE A 31 -11.76 -0.92 0.11
CA ILE A 31 -10.36 -0.57 0.33
C ILE A 31 -9.52 -1.41 -0.65
N VAL A 32 -8.67 -0.77 -1.43
CA VAL A 32 -7.85 -1.41 -2.47
C VAL A 32 -6.38 -1.20 -2.12
N PRO A 33 -5.67 -2.23 -1.65
CA PRO A 33 -4.23 -2.14 -1.44
C PRO A 33 -3.51 -1.97 -2.79
N VAL A 34 -2.62 -0.99 -2.86
CA VAL A 34 -1.77 -0.72 -4.04
C VAL A 34 -0.32 -0.73 -3.59
N GLY A 35 0.43 -1.75 -3.98
CA GLY A 35 1.85 -1.89 -3.66
C GLY A 35 2.74 -1.81 -4.89
N SER A 36 3.82 -2.56 -4.86
CA SER A 36 4.81 -2.71 -5.94
C SER A 36 5.54 -4.05 -5.79
N THR A 37 6.27 -4.43 -6.84
CA THR A 37 7.19 -5.55 -6.83
C THR A 37 8.58 -5.03 -7.17
N GLU A 38 9.40 -4.79 -6.16
CA GLU A 38 10.66 -4.07 -6.28
C GLU A 38 11.68 -4.46 -5.22
N GLN A 39 12.95 -4.20 -5.51
CA GLN A 39 14.03 -4.45 -4.58
C GLN A 39 13.81 -3.73 -3.25
N HIS A 40 14.12 -4.39 -2.13
CA HIS A 40 14.09 -3.78 -0.80
C HIS A 40 15.36 -4.16 -0.02
N GLY A 41 16.49 -3.91 -0.67
CA GLY A 41 17.78 -4.37 -0.21
C GLY A 41 17.90 -5.89 -0.13
N PRO A 42 18.99 -6.39 0.49
CA PRO A 42 19.28 -7.82 0.55
C PRO A 42 18.42 -8.58 1.60
N HIS A 43 17.68 -7.87 2.46
CA HIS A 43 17.01 -8.46 3.63
C HIS A 43 15.49 -8.58 3.53
N LEU A 44 14.81 -7.75 2.74
CA LEU A 44 13.35 -7.80 2.60
C LEU A 44 12.91 -8.51 1.30
N PRO A 45 11.67 -9.00 1.24
CA PRO A 45 11.12 -9.59 0.02
C PRO A 45 10.70 -8.51 -0.99
N LEU A 46 10.55 -8.91 -2.26
CA LEU A 46 10.21 -7.99 -3.36
C LEU A 46 8.79 -7.42 -3.27
N ASP A 47 7.89 -8.06 -2.53
CA ASP A 47 6.48 -7.67 -2.34
C ASP A 47 6.26 -6.85 -1.06
N THR A 48 7.31 -6.21 -0.53
CA THR A 48 7.28 -5.46 0.74
C THR A 48 6.18 -4.40 0.77
N ASP A 49 6.08 -3.57 -0.26
CA ASP A 49 5.03 -2.53 -0.36
C ASP A 49 3.62 -3.12 -0.37
N THR A 50 3.44 -4.22 -1.10
CA THR A 50 2.15 -4.91 -1.19
C THR A 50 1.74 -5.48 0.17
N ARG A 51 2.68 -6.05 0.93
CA ARG A 51 2.41 -6.54 2.29
C ARG A 51 2.05 -5.40 3.23
N ILE A 52 2.78 -4.28 3.18
CA ILE A 52 2.51 -3.11 4.00
C ILE A 52 1.14 -2.51 3.67
N ALA A 53 0.85 -2.27 2.39
CA ALA A 53 -0.44 -1.73 1.95
C ALA A 53 -1.61 -2.62 2.37
N THR A 54 -1.44 -3.94 2.24
CA THR A 54 -2.45 -4.93 2.63
C THR A 54 -2.66 -4.93 4.15
N ALA A 55 -1.58 -4.93 4.94
CA ALA A 55 -1.65 -4.88 6.40
C ALA A 55 -2.34 -3.61 6.90
N VAL A 56 -2.01 -2.45 6.32
CA VAL A 56 -2.67 -1.17 6.64
C VAL A 56 -4.16 -1.23 6.27
N ALA A 57 -4.51 -1.73 5.09
CA ALA A 57 -5.91 -1.87 4.66
C ALA A 57 -6.74 -2.73 5.64
N HIS A 58 -6.21 -3.88 6.09
CA HIS A 58 -6.88 -4.72 7.09
C HIS A 58 -6.96 -4.06 8.47
N ALA A 59 -5.88 -3.43 8.92
CA ALA A 59 -5.86 -2.72 10.20
C ALA A 59 -6.84 -1.54 10.21
N THR A 60 -7.02 -0.87 9.06
CA THR A 60 -8.05 0.16 8.85
C THR A 60 -9.45 -0.45 8.88
N LEU A 61 -9.69 -1.54 8.13
CA LEU A 61 -10.98 -2.23 8.13
C LEU A 61 -11.40 -2.66 9.55
N ALA A 62 -10.49 -3.24 10.33
CA ALA A 62 -10.77 -3.67 11.71
C ALA A 62 -11.28 -2.50 12.57
N ARG A 63 -10.61 -1.34 12.49
CA ARG A 63 -11.00 -0.12 13.21
C ARG A 63 -12.31 0.52 12.71
N LEU A 64 -12.69 0.27 11.45
CA LEU A 64 -13.98 0.70 10.91
C LEU A 64 -15.12 -0.22 11.35
N ALA A 65 -14.86 -1.53 11.48
CA ALA A 65 -15.85 -2.50 11.95
C ALA A 65 -16.35 -2.16 13.36
N ASP A 66 -15.45 -1.77 14.26
CA ASP A 66 -15.77 -1.27 15.61
C ASP A 66 -16.72 -0.05 15.60
N ARG A 67 -16.80 0.69 14.48
CA ARG A 67 -17.65 1.87 14.31
C ARG A 67 -18.94 1.57 13.53
N ALA A 68 -19.01 0.46 12.82
CA ALA A 68 -20.06 0.11 11.88
C ALA A 68 -21.31 -0.53 12.54
N GLU A 69 -21.25 -0.90 13.81
CA GLU A 69 -22.43 -1.38 14.59
C GLU A 69 -23.50 -0.29 14.80
N ARG A 70 -23.27 0.93 14.32
CA ARG A 70 -24.24 2.03 14.35
C ARG A 70 -25.25 1.92 13.19
N PRO A 71 -26.55 2.21 13.42
CA PRO A 71 -27.54 2.24 12.34
C PRO A 71 -27.10 3.17 11.21
N GLY A 72 -27.08 2.66 9.97
CA GLY A 72 -26.61 3.40 8.79
C GLY A 72 -25.11 3.25 8.46
N GLY A 73 -24.39 2.35 9.15
CA GLY A 73 -22.99 2.06 8.87
C GLY A 73 -22.73 1.54 7.46
N GLN A 74 -21.80 2.19 6.75
CA GLN A 74 -21.27 1.74 5.46
C GLN A 74 -20.45 0.45 5.65
N GLN A 75 -20.77 -0.62 4.93
CA GLN A 75 -19.92 -1.81 4.92
C GLN A 75 -18.64 -1.53 4.13
N TRP A 76 -17.51 -1.95 4.67
CA TRP A 76 -16.21 -1.90 4.01
C TRP A 76 -15.67 -3.30 3.76
N LEU A 77 -15.06 -3.50 2.60
CA LEU A 77 -14.33 -4.72 2.23
C LEU A 77 -12.91 -4.36 1.77
N VAL A 78 -11.97 -5.28 1.89
CA VAL A 78 -10.62 -5.19 1.30
C VAL A 78 -10.60 -5.99 0.01
N ALA A 79 -10.20 -5.36 -1.09
CA ALA A 79 -10.00 -6.03 -2.37
C ALA A 79 -8.64 -6.75 -2.44
N PRO A 80 -8.48 -7.74 -3.33
CA PRO A 80 -7.16 -8.27 -3.68
C PRO A 80 -6.20 -7.13 -4.06
N ALA A 81 -4.97 -7.21 -3.56
CA ALA A 81 -3.98 -6.16 -3.76
C ALA A 81 -3.54 -6.04 -5.23
N ILE A 82 -3.31 -4.81 -5.67
CA ILE A 82 -2.57 -4.51 -6.90
C ILE A 82 -1.07 -4.60 -6.55
N GLY A 83 -0.44 -5.71 -6.95
CA GLY A 83 0.93 -6.07 -6.53
C GLY A 83 2.06 -5.50 -7.40
N TYR A 84 1.75 -4.82 -8.50
CA TYR A 84 2.73 -4.23 -9.40
C TYR A 84 2.44 -2.74 -9.57
N GLY A 85 3.47 -1.91 -9.42
CA GLY A 85 3.37 -0.46 -9.41
C GLY A 85 4.30 0.23 -10.41
N ALA A 86 4.44 1.55 -10.23
CA ALA A 86 5.42 2.38 -10.93
C ALA A 86 6.70 2.48 -10.09
N SER A 87 7.72 1.72 -10.48
CA SER A 87 8.95 1.43 -9.73
C SER A 87 10.16 1.39 -10.67
N GLY A 88 10.14 2.26 -11.68
CA GLY A 88 11.19 2.33 -12.69
C GLY A 88 12.55 2.71 -12.09
N GLU A 89 12.54 3.47 -10.99
CA GLU A 89 13.71 3.86 -10.22
C GLU A 89 14.47 2.68 -9.61
N HIS A 90 13.82 1.52 -9.46
CA HIS A 90 14.40 0.29 -8.91
C HIS A 90 14.82 -0.74 -9.99
N GLN A 91 14.66 -0.43 -11.28
CA GLN A 91 14.84 -1.39 -12.38
C GLN A 91 16.27 -1.94 -12.54
N SER A 92 17.27 -1.24 -12.01
CA SER A 92 18.67 -1.69 -12.04
C SER A 92 18.95 -2.88 -11.11
N PHE A 93 17.98 -3.25 -10.27
CA PHE A 93 18.07 -4.39 -9.36
C PHE A 93 17.21 -5.56 -9.85
N PRO A 94 17.77 -6.78 -9.96
CA PRO A 94 17.02 -7.95 -10.42
C PRO A 94 15.80 -8.26 -9.54
N GLY A 95 14.69 -8.62 -10.18
CA GLY A 95 13.43 -8.98 -9.52
C GLY A 95 12.40 -7.84 -9.49
N THR A 96 12.83 -6.58 -9.69
CA THR A 96 11.91 -5.46 -9.88
C THR A 96 11.09 -5.66 -11.16
N VAL A 97 9.77 -5.56 -11.05
CA VAL A 97 8.84 -5.58 -12.19
C VAL A 97 7.95 -4.37 -12.07
N SER A 98 8.13 -3.40 -12.99
CA SER A 98 7.36 -2.17 -12.99
C SER A 98 6.45 -2.05 -14.21
N LEU A 99 5.22 -1.58 -13.99
CA LEU A 99 4.29 -1.20 -15.05
C LEU A 99 4.66 0.15 -15.70
N GLY A 100 5.34 1.02 -14.96
CA GLY A 100 5.49 2.43 -15.30
C GLY A 100 4.23 3.26 -14.99
N THR A 101 4.42 4.57 -14.85
CA THR A 101 3.35 5.49 -14.39
C THR A 101 2.15 5.52 -15.34
N GLU A 102 2.35 5.57 -16.66
CA GLU A 102 1.24 5.65 -17.63
C GLU A 102 0.35 4.41 -17.60
N ALA A 103 0.95 3.22 -17.56
CA ALA A 103 0.20 1.97 -17.48
C ALA A 103 -0.54 1.84 -16.14
N LEU A 104 0.10 2.26 -15.04
CA LEU A 104 -0.55 2.27 -13.73
C LEU A 104 -1.73 3.25 -13.67
N VAL A 105 -1.62 4.43 -14.30
CA VAL A 105 -2.76 5.37 -14.42
C VAL A 105 -3.92 4.70 -15.14
N LEU A 106 -3.68 4.08 -16.30
CA LEU A 106 -4.73 3.39 -17.05
C LEU A 106 -5.36 2.27 -16.21
N LEU A 107 -4.54 1.46 -15.54
CA LEU A 107 -5.02 0.40 -14.66
C LEU A 107 -5.93 0.95 -13.56
N LEU A 108 -5.50 1.98 -12.83
CA LEU A 108 -6.25 2.54 -11.71
C LEU A 108 -7.55 3.21 -12.16
N VAL A 109 -7.53 3.88 -13.33
CA VAL A 109 -8.73 4.47 -13.93
C VAL A 109 -9.73 3.38 -14.32
N GLU A 110 -9.31 2.35 -15.05
CA GLU A 110 -10.22 1.28 -15.47
C GLU A 110 -10.72 0.45 -14.28
N TYR A 111 -9.85 0.19 -13.30
CA TYR A 111 -10.22 -0.41 -12.03
C TYR A 111 -11.30 0.42 -11.33
N GLY A 112 -11.06 1.71 -11.15
CA GLY A 112 -11.98 2.62 -10.47
C GLY A 112 -13.32 2.75 -11.19
N ARG A 113 -13.29 2.82 -12.53
CA ARG A 113 -14.49 2.87 -13.36
C ARG A 113 -15.35 1.62 -13.20
N SER A 114 -14.72 0.45 -13.25
CA SER A 114 -15.40 -0.83 -13.12
C SER A 114 -15.93 -1.06 -11.70
N ALA A 115 -15.13 -0.77 -10.67
CA ALA A 115 -15.51 -1.04 -9.28
C ALA A 115 -16.62 -0.09 -8.80
N ALA A 116 -16.59 1.18 -9.22
CA ALA A 116 -17.63 2.16 -8.87
C ALA A 116 -18.99 1.91 -9.56
N CYS A 117 -19.12 0.90 -10.44
CA CYS A 117 -20.42 0.47 -10.96
C CYS A 117 -21.27 -0.25 -9.90
N TRP A 118 -20.65 -0.78 -8.84
CA TRP A 118 -21.34 -1.53 -7.78
C TRP A 118 -20.90 -1.13 -6.37
N ALA A 119 -19.65 -0.71 -6.18
CA ALA A 119 -19.18 -0.17 -4.92
C ALA A 119 -19.64 1.30 -4.78
N SER A 120 -20.15 1.65 -3.60
CA SER A 120 -20.57 3.02 -3.30
C SER A 120 -19.38 3.98 -3.15
N ARG A 121 -18.18 3.44 -2.86
CA ARG A 121 -16.98 4.22 -2.54
C ARG A 121 -15.70 3.38 -2.67
N LEU A 122 -14.61 4.00 -3.15
CA LEU A 122 -13.30 3.35 -3.27
C LEU A 122 -12.22 4.13 -2.52
N LEU A 123 -11.40 3.41 -1.75
CA LEU A 123 -10.19 3.92 -1.12
C LEU A 123 -8.97 3.15 -1.61
N PHE A 124 -8.07 3.78 -2.34
CA PHE A 124 -6.75 3.20 -2.61
C PHE A 124 -5.81 3.42 -1.41
N VAL A 125 -5.22 2.35 -0.88
CA VAL A 125 -4.21 2.41 0.19
C VAL A 125 -2.86 2.10 -0.42
N ASN A 126 -2.00 3.12 -0.51
CA ASN A 126 -0.77 3.08 -1.27
C ASN A 126 0.45 2.78 -0.39
N GLY A 127 1.14 1.68 -0.69
CA GLY A 127 2.38 1.27 -0.03
C GLY A 127 3.66 1.83 -0.65
N HIS A 128 3.62 2.32 -1.89
CA HIS A 128 4.84 2.65 -2.66
C HIS A 128 4.89 4.12 -3.09
N GLY A 129 6.05 4.76 -2.92
CA GLY A 129 6.28 6.17 -3.30
C GLY A 129 6.09 6.44 -4.79
N GLY A 130 6.58 5.56 -5.67
CA GLY A 130 6.53 5.76 -7.12
C GLY A 130 5.11 5.70 -7.72
N ASN A 131 4.14 5.15 -6.97
CA ASN A 131 2.72 5.13 -7.37
C ASN A 131 2.00 6.48 -7.21
N VAL A 132 2.56 7.43 -6.46
CA VAL A 132 1.87 8.67 -6.05
C VAL A 132 1.36 9.47 -7.25
N ASP A 133 2.19 9.65 -8.28
CA ASP A 133 1.77 10.42 -9.46
C ASP A 133 0.65 9.72 -10.24
N ALA A 134 0.66 8.39 -10.29
CA ALA A 134 -0.41 7.64 -10.93
C ALA A 134 -1.73 7.74 -10.15
N LEU A 135 -1.67 7.65 -8.82
CA LEU A 135 -2.83 7.80 -7.93
C LEU A 135 -3.43 9.20 -8.00
N ARG A 136 -2.61 10.25 -8.05
CA ARG A 136 -3.08 11.63 -8.23
C ARG A 136 -3.84 11.80 -9.54
N ARG A 137 -3.28 11.31 -10.64
CA ARG A 137 -3.87 11.43 -11.98
C ARG A 137 -5.17 10.61 -12.09
N ALA A 138 -5.15 9.36 -11.64
CA ALA A 138 -6.32 8.50 -11.64
C ALA A 138 -7.42 9.03 -10.70
N GLY A 139 -7.04 9.45 -9.48
CA GLY A 139 -7.95 10.03 -8.50
C GLY A 139 -8.64 11.29 -9.02
N SER A 140 -7.88 12.22 -9.60
CA SER A 140 -8.44 13.45 -10.19
C SER A 140 -9.44 13.14 -11.32
N LEU A 141 -9.10 12.22 -12.23
CA LEU A 141 -9.98 11.84 -13.34
C LEU A 141 -11.25 11.12 -12.85
N LEU A 142 -11.13 10.12 -11.98
CA LEU A 142 -12.28 9.38 -11.47
C LEU A 142 -13.25 10.31 -10.71
N ARG A 143 -12.71 11.27 -9.95
CA ARG A 143 -13.53 12.26 -9.24
C ARG A 143 -14.20 13.26 -10.19
N SER A 144 -13.53 13.69 -11.26
CA SER A 144 -14.15 14.56 -12.26
C SER A 144 -15.26 13.84 -13.05
N GLU A 145 -15.18 12.51 -13.15
CA GLU A 145 -16.27 11.64 -13.63
C GLU A 145 -17.41 11.43 -12.63
N GLY A 146 -17.35 12.06 -11.44
CA GLY A 146 -18.38 11.96 -10.40
C GLY A 146 -18.30 10.69 -9.54
N ARG A 147 -17.18 9.95 -9.59
CA ARG A 147 -17.00 8.73 -8.80
C ARG A 147 -16.46 9.06 -7.41
N ASP A 148 -17.00 8.37 -6.39
CA ASP A 148 -16.58 8.59 -5.01
C ASP A 148 -15.30 7.81 -4.66
N VAL A 149 -14.17 8.34 -5.11
CA VAL A 149 -12.84 7.74 -4.99
C VAL A 149 -11.92 8.64 -4.19
N ALA A 150 -11.08 8.03 -3.35
CA ALA A 150 -9.99 8.69 -2.64
C ALA A 150 -8.79 7.75 -2.49
N TRP A 151 -7.65 8.29 -2.05
CA TRP A 151 -6.47 7.49 -1.73
C TRP A 151 -5.70 8.03 -0.53
N CYS A 152 -4.92 7.17 0.13
CA CYS A 152 -4.00 7.57 1.21
C CYS A 152 -2.68 6.77 1.12
N SER A 153 -1.58 7.37 1.56
CA SER A 153 -0.29 6.69 1.64
C SER A 153 -0.05 6.03 2.99
N CYS A 154 0.64 4.89 2.96
CA CYS A 154 1.23 4.20 4.11
C CYS A 154 2.54 4.88 4.53
N THR A 155 2.48 6.16 4.91
CA THR A 155 3.65 6.94 5.33
C THR A 155 3.46 7.48 6.74
N VAL A 156 4.54 7.51 7.53
CA VAL A 156 4.58 8.16 8.85
C VAL A 156 5.61 9.30 8.86
N PRO A 157 5.43 10.33 9.70
CA PRO A 157 6.41 11.41 9.84
C PRO A 157 7.79 10.87 10.23
N GLY A 158 8.84 11.36 9.57
CA GLY A 158 10.22 10.99 9.87
C GLY A 158 10.64 9.60 9.36
N ALA A 159 9.82 8.93 8.55
CA ALA A 159 10.20 7.69 7.89
C ALA A 159 11.44 7.88 7.00
N ASP A 160 12.30 6.85 6.97
CA ASP A 160 13.35 6.73 5.96
C ASP A 160 12.77 6.50 4.56
N ALA A 161 13.62 6.59 3.54
CA ALA A 161 13.17 6.66 2.16
C ALA A 161 12.92 5.29 1.53
N HIS A 162 13.72 4.27 1.85
CA HIS A 162 13.59 2.94 1.24
C HIS A 162 14.33 1.84 1.99
N ALA A 163 13.65 0.73 2.29
CA ALA A 163 14.17 -0.48 2.92
C ALA A 163 14.98 -0.25 4.21
N GLY A 164 14.77 0.90 4.87
CA GLY A 164 15.47 1.29 6.09
C GLY A 164 14.76 0.80 7.34
N HIS A 165 14.73 1.65 8.36
CA HIS A 165 14.14 1.33 9.65
C HIS A 165 12.64 1.01 9.54
N THR A 166 11.90 1.86 8.82
CA THR A 166 10.44 1.90 8.83
C THR A 166 9.83 0.62 8.25
N GLU A 167 10.18 0.30 7.01
CA GLU A 167 9.68 -0.90 6.32
C GLU A 167 10.21 -2.17 6.96
N THR A 168 11.47 -2.18 7.41
CA THR A 168 12.02 -3.35 8.10
C THR A 168 11.31 -3.61 9.42
N SER A 169 11.01 -2.57 10.21
CA SER A 169 10.23 -2.68 11.45
C SER A 169 8.84 -3.23 11.15
N LEU A 170 8.14 -2.68 10.16
CA LEU A 170 6.85 -3.19 9.69
C LEU A 170 6.93 -4.68 9.30
N LEU A 171 7.91 -5.09 8.51
CA LEU A 171 8.06 -6.47 8.05
C LEU A 171 8.44 -7.44 9.18
N LEU A 172 9.20 -6.99 10.17
CA LEU A 172 9.46 -7.76 11.39
C LEU A 172 8.18 -8.00 12.20
N HIS A 173 7.19 -7.12 12.12
CA HIS A 173 5.88 -7.30 12.75
C HIS A 173 4.94 -8.16 11.91
N ILE A 174 4.74 -7.81 10.63
CA ILE A 174 3.70 -8.44 9.78
C ILE A 174 4.14 -9.76 9.13
N SER A 175 5.44 -9.98 8.92
CA SER A 175 5.97 -11.14 8.21
C SER A 175 7.41 -11.46 8.64
N PRO A 176 7.67 -11.71 9.94
CA PRO A 176 9.04 -11.85 10.48
C PRO A 176 9.86 -12.93 9.76
N ALA A 177 9.24 -14.04 9.38
CA ALA A 177 9.92 -15.15 8.69
C ALA A 177 10.42 -14.79 7.27
N ALA A 178 9.92 -13.70 6.68
CA ALA A 178 10.36 -13.22 5.38
C ALA A 178 11.56 -12.26 5.47
N VAL A 179 11.91 -11.79 6.67
CA VAL A 179 13.02 -10.87 6.90
C VAL A 179 14.31 -11.67 7.10
N ARG A 180 15.28 -11.47 6.21
CA ARG A 180 16.62 -12.06 6.33
C ARG A 180 17.49 -11.19 7.22
N ALA A 181 17.27 -11.31 8.53
CA ALA A 181 17.85 -10.43 9.56
C ALA A 181 19.39 -10.31 9.47
N GLU A 182 20.07 -11.39 9.10
CA GLU A 182 21.52 -11.47 8.93
C GLU A 182 22.05 -10.69 7.72
N ARG A 183 21.17 -10.31 6.79
CA ARG A 183 21.53 -9.57 5.57
C ARG A 183 21.29 -8.07 5.69
N ARG A 184 20.75 -7.58 6.81
CA ARG A 184 20.49 -6.15 7.00
C ARG A 184 21.78 -5.37 6.91
N ARG A 185 21.80 -4.38 6.03
CA ARG A 185 22.94 -3.48 5.81
C ARG A 185 22.42 -2.06 5.71
N ALA A 186 23.04 -1.15 6.47
CA ALA A 186 22.80 0.28 6.31
C ALA A 186 23.11 0.69 4.85
N GLY A 187 22.25 1.51 4.30
CA GLY A 187 22.40 2.08 2.96
C GLY A 187 22.76 3.56 3.03
N ASN A 188 22.30 4.30 2.03
CA ASN A 188 22.50 5.74 1.99
C ASN A 188 21.45 6.45 2.86
N GLY A 189 21.87 7.01 3.99
CA GLY A 189 20.99 7.72 4.93
C GLY A 189 20.81 9.21 4.66
N ALA A 190 21.31 9.75 3.55
CA ALA A 190 21.13 11.17 3.24
C ALA A 190 19.65 11.50 2.96
N PRO A 191 19.20 12.73 3.24
CA PRO A 191 17.81 13.12 2.99
C PRO A 191 17.42 12.91 1.52
N LEU A 192 16.19 12.45 1.28
CA LEU A 192 15.69 12.18 -0.08
C LEU A 192 15.85 13.39 -1.00
N SER A 193 15.66 14.62 -0.51
CA SER A 193 15.87 15.86 -1.27
C SER A 193 17.28 16.01 -1.85
N VAL A 194 18.29 15.45 -1.18
CA VAL A 194 19.69 15.43 -1.64
C VAL A 194 19.92 14.32 -2.66
N LEU A 195 19.23 13.19 -2.53
CA LEU A 195 19.39 12.01 -3.40
C LEU A 195 18.62 12.12 -4.73
N LEU A 196 17.47 12.79 -4.71
CA LEU A 196 16.54 12.90 -5.86
C LEU A 196 17.21 13.31 -7.19
N PRO A 197 18.13 14.29 -7.25
CA PRO A 197 18.78 14.66 -8.50
C PRO A 197 19.52 13.49 -9.18
N SER A 198 20.28 12.70 -8.42
CA SER A 198 21.00 11.53 -8.94
C SER A 198 20.06 10.35 -9.22
N MET A 199 19.02 10.17 -8.41
CA MET A 199 18.01 9.13 -8.63
C MET A 199 17.24 9.35 -9.93
N ARG A 200 16.95 10.61 -10.30
CA ARG A 200 16.23 10.93 -11.54
C ARG A 200 16.99 10.51 -12.81
N SER A 201 18.31 10.46 -12.77
CA SER A 201 19.13 10.07 -13.93
C SER A 201 19.53 8.60 -13.92
N GLY A 202 19.85 8.02 -12.76
CA GLY A 202 20.39 6.66 -12.66
C GLY A 202 19.63 5.70 -11.75
N GLY A 203 18.43 6.08 -11.28
CA GLY A 203 17.64 5.31 -10.34
C GLY A 203 18.31 5.15 -8.98
N VAL A 204 17.82 4.22 -8.17
CA VAL A 204 18.36 3.94 -6.83
C VAL A 204 19.81 3.46 -6.88
N ALA A 205 20.19 2.73 -7.94
CA ALA A 205 21.56 2.22 -8.09
C ALA A 205 22.61 3.34 -8.20
N ALA A 206 22.22 4.55 -8.59
CA ALA A 206 23.13 5.70 -8.62
C ALA A 206 23.45 6.27 -7.23
N VAL A 207 22.68 5.92 -6.20
CA VAL A 207 22.82 6.47 -4.84
C VAL A 207 22.98 5.41 -3.76
N SER A 208 22.72 4.15 -4.06
CA SER A 208 22.86 3.04 -3.12
C SER A 208 23.27 1.75 -3.83
N GLU A 209 24.41 1.20 -3.43
CA GLU A 209 24.92 -0.07 -3.97
C GLU A 209 24.03 -1.26 -3.60
N VAL A 210 23.48 -1.25 -2.39
CA VAL A 210 22.63 -2.32 -1.85
C VAL A 210 21.15 -2.03 -1.99
N GLY A 211 20.78 -0.90 -2.61
CA GLY A 211 19.38 -0.50 -2.84
C GLY A 211 18.65 0.03 -1.60
N VAL A 212 19.29 0.11 -0.44
CA VAL A 212 18.73 0.65 0.80
C VAL A 212 18.98 2.17 0.88
N LEU A 213 17.95 2.95 1.22
CA LEU A 213 18.00 4.40 1.48
C LEU A 213 17.54 4.69 2.92
N GLY A 214 18.37 4.27 3.88
CA GLY A 214 18.08 4.30 5.30
C GLY A 214 18.95 3.31 6.07
N ASP A 215 18.58 3.01 7.32
CA ASP A 215 19.29 2.04 8.16
C ASP A 215 18.35 0.98 8.77
N PRO A 216 18.26 -0.22 8.18
CA PRO A 216 17.42 -1.30 8.69
C PRO A 216 17.97 -1.97 9.94
N THR A 217 19.22 -1.70 10.34
CA THR A 217 19.84 -2.37 11.51
C THR A 217 19.23 -1.90 12.84
N THR A 218 18.56 -0.75 12.83
CA THR A 218 17.86 -0.17 13.99
C THR A 218 16.41 -0.66 14.12
N ALA A 219 15.91 -1.44 13.18
CA ALA A 219 14.51 -1.85 13.10
C ALA A 219 14.11 -2.91 14.15
N THR A 220 12.87 -2.82 14.66
CA THR A 220 12.32 -3.78 15.63
C THR A 220 10.86 -4.12 15.33
N ALA A 221 10.41 -5.31 15.75
CA ALA A 221 9.01 -5.72 15.57
C ALA A 221 8.03 -4.85 16.39
N ALA A 222 8.43 -4.42 17.59
CA ALA A 222 7.61 -3.55 18.44
C ALA A 222 7.37 -2.19 17.78
N GLU A 223 8.38 -1.65 17.09
CA GLU A 223 8.25 -0.41 16.34
C GLU A 223 7.39 -0.61 15.09
N GLY A 224 7.46 -1.77 14.44
CA GLY A 224 6.56 -2.13 13.34
C GLY A 224 5.09 -2.16 13.73
N GLU A 225 4.77 -2.73 14.91
CA GLU A 225 3.42 -2.71 15.46
C GLU A 225 2.92 -1.28 15.69
N ARG A 226 3.77 -0.44 16.30
CA ARG A 226 3.46 0.97 16.57
C ARG A 226 3.19 1.75 15.28
N ILE A 227 4.07 1.61 14.29
CA ILE A 227 3.96 2.29 12.98
C ILE A 227 2.70 1.84 12.25
N LEU A 228 2.40 0.53 12.21
CA LEU A 228 1.20 0.00 11.58
C LEU A 228 -0.07 0.57 12.21
N ALA A 229 -0.13 0.63 13.55
CA ALA A 229 -1.25 1.23 14.26
C ALA A 229 -1.43 2.71 13.91
N GLU A 230 -0.33 3.48 13.88
CA GLU A 230 -0.33 4.90 13.53
C GLU A 230 -0.86 5.15 12.11
N MET A 231 -0.38 4.37 11.12
CA MET A 231 -0.84 4.44 9.74
C MET A 231 -2.34 4.14 9.62
N ALA A 232 -2.80 3.07 10.27
CA ALA A 232 -4.20 2.67 10.24
C ALA A 232 -5.11 3.70 10.91
N ASP A 233 -4.71 4.24 12.06
CA ASP A 233 -5.45 5.28 12.78
C ASP A 233 -5.50 6.58 11.97
N ALA A 234 -4.40 6.97 11.32
CA ALA A 234 -4.38 8.13 10.43
C ALA A 234 -5.35 7.95 9.25
N CYS A 235 -5.35 6.76 8.63
CA CYS A 235 -6.29 6.43 7.56
C CYS A 235 -7.74 6.54 8.05
N VAL A 236 -8.09 5.91 9.18
CA VAL A 236 -9.45 5.97 9.75
C VAL A 236 -9.89 7.39 10.09
N ARG A 237 -9.01 8.21 10.67
CA ARG A 237 -9.32 9.63 10.96
C ARG A 237 -9.68 10.39 9.70
N ARG A 238 -8.95 10.17 8.60
CA ARG A 238 -9.21 10.81 7.32
C ARG A 238 -10.47 10.28 6.65
N LEU A 239 -10.71 8.97 6.72
CA LEU A 239 -11.92 8.33 6.21
C LEU A 239 -13.19 8.83 6.89
N ALA A 240 -13.13 9.09 8.20
CA ALA A 240 -14.27 9.62 8.94
C ALA A 240 -14.70 11.01 8.45
N ARG A 241 -13.78 11.81 7.91
CA ARG A 241 -14.06 13.12 7.31
C ARG A 241 -14.49 12.98 5.85
N TRP A 242 -13.83 12.08 5.12
CA TRP A 242 -13.99 11.88 3.69
C TRP A 242 -14.00 13.19 2.91
N THR A 243 -12.91 13.95 3.04
CA THR A 243 -12.69 15.21 2.32
C THR A 243 -11.47 15.09 1.41
N PRO A 244 -11.57 14.37 0.27
CA PRO A 244 -10.43 14.22 -0.63
C PRO A 244 -10.09 15.56 -1.30
N GLY A 245 -8.80 15.82 -1.46
CA GLY A 245 -8.31 16.95 -2.24
C GLY A 245 -8.65 16.84 -3.74
N PRO A 246 -8.27 17.85 -4.56
CA PRO A 246 -8.48 17.82 -6.01
C PRO A 246 -7.81 16.64 -6.73
N ASP A 247 -6.74 16.10 -6.15
CA ASP A 247 -6.00 14.93 -6.62
C ASP A 247 -6.50 13.60 -6.01
N GLY A 248 -7.59 13.66 -5.23
CA GLY A 248 -8.17 12.51 -4.53
C GLY A 248 -7.44 12.08 -3.26
N MET A 249 -6.37 12.77 -2.85
CA MET A 249 -5.66 12.40 -1.63
C MET A 249 -6.48 12.75 -0.39
N LEU A 250 -6.52 11.84 0.56
CA LEU A 250 -7.02 12.09 1.90
C LEU A 250 -5.91 12.69 2.77
N THR A 251 -6.15 13.90 3.30
CA THR A 251 -5.22 14.63 4.19
C THR A 251 -5.68 14.64 5.64
#